data_AF-A0A8X6Q463-F1
#
_entry.id   AF-A0A8X6Q463-F1
#
_cell.length_a   1.000
_cell.length_b   1.000
_cell.length_c   1.000
_cell.angle_alpha   90.00
_cell.angle_beta   90.00
_cell.angle_gamma   90.00
#
_symmetry.space_group_name_H-M   'P 1'
#
loop_
_entity.id
_entity.type
_entity.pdbx_description
1 polymer ?
#
loop_
_entity_poly.entity_id
_entity_poly.type
_entity_poly.pdbx_seq_one_letter_code
_entity_poly.pdbx_strand_id
1 'polypeptide(L)'
;MAAANALLYYLGLASIQSQCIYCNGEEKIYTTWVLRSLTDRKNKWRSTLINEDTFWRVDRTSHTTPVSEDTITNSNILGKWQSVTGDTLSITNVTKQKDLKGSHKSPTATNGSPIFGQYDGNRVFTAVAFVNFDGDRITGWSGHIYNPLVKKQVMETSWLSYKFSNLCNNPRANVNFGMYNYTKCIAGAC
;
A
#
# COMPACT_ATOMS: atom_id res chain seq x y z
N MET A 1 1.08 -15.59 -10.65
CA MET A 1 0.00 -15.00 -9.83
C MET A 1 0.67 -14.01 -8.88
N ALA A 2 0.33 -12.72 -8.94
CA ALA A 2 0.89 -11.70 -8.05
C ALA A 2 -0.08 -11.47 -6.88
N ALA A 3 0.44 -11.46 -5.65
CA ALA A 3 -0.35 -11.21 -4.45
C ALA A 3 0.21 -9.98 -3.74
N ALA A 4 -0.68 -9.10 -3.28
CA ALA A 4 -0.31 -7.99 -2.43
C ALA A 4 -1.25 -7.98 -1.22
N ASN A 5 -0.63 -8.06 -0.04
CA ASN A 5 -1.30 -8.02 1.24
C ASN A 5 -0.71 -6.89 2.07
N ALA A 6 -1.55 -6.22 2.85
CA ALA A 6 -1.09 -5.36 3.92
C ALA A 6 -1.02 -6.19 5.22
N LEU A 7 0.08 -6.05 5.96
CA LEU A 7 0.25 -6.68 7.27
C LEU A 7 0.24 -5.59 8.35
N LEU A 8 -0.58 -5.80 9.39
CA LEU A 8 -0.74 -4.89 10.52
C LEU A 8 0.27 -5.23 11.61
N TYR A 9 1.23 -4.33 11.81
CA TYR A 9 2.11 -4.33 12.98
C TYR A 9 1.55 -3.34 14.01
N TYR A 10 1.76 -3.60 15.30
CA TYR A 10 1.41 -2.66 16.37
C TYR A 10 2.04 -1.29 16.03
N LEU A 11 1.22 -0.33 15.55
CA LEU A 11 1.60 1.03 15.12
C LEU A 11 2.16 1.22 13.70
N GLY A 12 2.02 0.24 12.79
CA GLY A 12 2.46 0.38 11.39
C GLY A 12 1.77 -0.57 10.42
N LEU A 13 1.74 -0.20 9.15
CA LEU A 13 1.27 -1.07 8.07
C LEU A 13 2.40 -1.33 7.09
N ALA A 14 2.56 -2.57 6.66
CA ALA A 14 3.46 -2.91 5.57
C ALA A 14 2.70 -2.95 4.25
N SER A 15 3.31 -2.42 3.19
CA SER A 15 2.95 -2.75 1.81
C SER A 15 3.93 -3.81 1.32
N ILE A 16 3.42 -4.93 0.83
CA ILE A 16 4.21 -6.05 0.34
C ILE A 16 4.03 -6.16 -1.18
N GLN A 17 5.14 -6.05 -1.91
CA GLN A 17 5.20 -6.28 -3.35
C GLN A 17 5.80 -7.67 -3.53
N SER A 18 5.10 -8.53 -4.27
CA SER A 18 5.57 -9.90 -4.50
C SER A 18 5.45 -10.33 -5.94
N GLN A 19 6.34 -11.23 -6.34
CA GLN A 19 6.15 -12.05 -7.52
C GLN A 19 6.44 -13.51 -7.20
N CYS A 20 5.63 -14.40 -7.77
CA CYS A 20 5.89 -15.83 -7.75
C CYS A 20 6.67 -16.20 -9.01
N ILE A 21 7.79 -16.92 -8.85
CA ILE A 21 8.59 -17.44 -9.95
C ILE A 21 8.86 -18.92 -9.72
N TYR A 22 8.78 -19.70 -10.80
CA TYR A 22 9.17 -21.10 -10.81
C TYR A 22 10.54 -21.24 -11.47
N CYS A 23 11.54 -21.66 -10.70
CA CYS A 23 12.93 -21.80 -11.14
C CYS A 23 13.49 -23.13 -10.64
N ASN A 24 14.16 -23.88 -11.52
CA ASN A 24 14.84 -25.14 -11.17
C ASN A 24 13.94 -26.17 -10.45
N GLY A 25 12.66 -26.24 -10.81
CA GLY A 25 11.72 -27.18 -10.18
C GLY A 25 11.06 -26.67 -8.89
N GLU A 26 11.41 -25.46 -8.42
CA GLU A 26 10.90 -24.89 -7.17
C GLU A 26 10.07 -23.62 -7.42
N GLU A 27 8.90 -23.55 -6.77
CA GLU A 27 8.09 -22.33 -6.70
C GLU A 27 8.54 -21.45 -5.53
N LYS A 28 8.90 -20.20 -5.81
CA LYS A 28 9.35 -19.22 -4.82
C LYS A 28 8.55 -17.93 -4.95
N ILE A 29 8.14 -17.38 -3.81
CA ILE A 29 7.55 -16.04 -3.74
C ILE A 29 8.63 -15.09 -3.25
N TYR A 30 9.10 -14.24 -4.14
CA TYR A 30 10.03 -13.17 -3.82
C TYR A 30 9.22 -11.96 -3.40
N THR A 31 9.47 -11.47 -2.19
CA THR A 31 8.83 -10.27 -1.68
C THR A 31 9.85 -9.21 -1.37
N THR A 32 9.43 -7.96 -1.54
CA THR A 32 10.04 -6.78 -0.94
C THR A 32 8.91 -6.01 -0.28
N TRP A 33 9.14 -5.53 0.93
CA TRP A 33 8.12 -4.80 1.66
C TRP A 33 8.66 -3.50 2.22
N VAL A 34 7.75 -2.54 2.34
CA VAL A 34 7.98 -1.28 3.00
C VAL A 34 7.02 -1.17 4.18
N LEU A 35 7.58 -1.11 5.38
CA LEU A 35 6.86 -0.90 6.63
C LEU A 35 7.10 0.53 7.07
N ARG A 36 6.01 1.25 7.31
CA ARG A 36 6.08 2.56 7.94
C ARG A 36 5.48 2.48 9.33
N SER A 37 6.28 2.88 10.32
CA SER A 37 5.90 2.90 11.73
C SER A 37 5.63 4.32 12.20
N LEU A 38 4.70 4.45 13.16
CA LEU A 38 4.48 5.72 13.82
C LEU A 38 5.71 6.10 14.64
N THR A 39 6.21 7.32 14.43
CA THR A 39 7.36 7.85 15.17
C THR A 39 7.15 9.33 15.49
N ASP A 40 7.80 9.81 16.55
CA ASP A 40 7.80 11.24 16.87
C ASP A 40 8.42 12.07 15.75
N ARG A 41 8.02 13.35 15.67
CA ARG A 41 8.49 14.28 14.62
C ARG A 41 10.01 14.30 14.45
N LYS A 42 10.78 14.23 15.56
CA LYS A 42 12.25 14.22 15.55
C LYS A 42 12.85 12.94 14.97
N ASN A 43 12.10 11.85 15.00
CA ASN A 43 12.50 10.51 14.58
C ASN A 43 11.83 10.08 13.26
N LYS A 44 11.12 10.98 12.57
CA LYS A 44 10.43 10.67 11.31
C LYS A 44 11.35 10.07 10.25
N TRP A 45 12.61 10.51 10.21
CA TRP A 45 13.60 10.03 9.24
C TRP A 45 13.86 8.52 9.32
N ARG A 46 13.64 7.89 10.49
CA ARG A 46 13.79 6.44 10.70
C ARG A 46 12.46 5.68 10.71
N SER A 47 11.37 6.30 10.25
CA SER A 47 10.02 5.71 10.30
C SER A 47 9.78 4.60 9.26
N THR A 48 10.65 4.49 8.27
CA THR A 48 10.50 3.55 7.15
C THR A 48 11.53 2.44 7.26
N LEU A 49 11.06 1.20 7.23
CA LEU A 49 11.86 0.00 7.09
C LEU A 49 11.57 -0.63 5.72
N ILE A 50 12.63 -1.05 5.03
CA ILE A 50 12.54 -1.79 3.78
C ILE A 50 13.31 -3.08 3.99
N ASN A 51 12.72 -4.20 3.59
CA ASN A 51 13.38 -5.49 3.65
C ASN A 51 12.90 -6.41 2.52
N GLU A 52 13.62 -7.50 2.34
CA GLU A 52 13.35 -8.53 1.35
C GLU A 52 13.18 -9.88 2.04
N ASP A 53 12.09 -10.58 1.73
CA ASP A 53 11.87 -11.94 2.21
C ASP A 53 11.56 -12.85 1.02
N THR A 54 11.95 -14.13 1.13
CA THR A 54 11.63 -15.17 0.16
C THR A 54 10.83 -16.25 0.86
N PHE A 55 9.69 -16.61 0.29
CA PHE A 55 8.83 -17.65 0.83
C PHE A 55 8.84 -18.86 -0.11
N TRP A 56 8.81 -20.04 0.50
CA TRP A 56 8.68 -21.32 -0.19
C TRP A 56 7.33 -21.93 0.15
N ARG A 57 6.78 -22.68 -0.80
CA ARG A 57 5.56 -23.44 -0.55
C ARG A 57 5.86 -24.54 0.46
N VAL A 58 5.06 -24.59 1.52
CA VAL A 58 5.03 -25.71 2.48
C VAL A 58 3.61 -26.25 2.45
N ASP A 59 3.43 -27.53 2.17
CA ASP A 59 2.09 -28.11 2.13
C ASP A 59 1.43 -28.05 3.52
N ARG A 60 0.33 -27.33 3.61
CA ARG A 60 -0.57 -27.28 4.76
C ARG A 60 -2.01 -27.30 4.28
N THR A 61 -2.85 -28.08 4.97
CA THR A 61 -4.31 -28.05 4.83
C THR A 61 -4.85 -26.69 5.28
N SER A 62 -5.53 -25.96 4.39
CA SER A 62 -6.07 -24.63 4.69
C SER A 62 -7.41 -24.70 5.44
N HIS A 63 -7.62 -23.72 6.33
CA HIS A 63 -8.95 -23.35 6.82
C HIS A 63 -9.33 -22.00 6.22
N THR A 64 -10.48 -21.96 5.56
CA THR A 64 -11.06 -20.73 5.03
C THR A 64 -12.25 -20.36 5.90
N THR A 65 -12.16 -19.26 6.64
CA THR A 65 -13.32 -18.65 7.31
C THR A 65 -13.87 -17.54 6.43
N PRO A 66 -15.17 -17.55 6.07
CA PRO A 66 -15.79 -16.44 5.38
C PRO A 66 -15.91 -15.24 6.32
N VAL A 67 -15.57 -14.05 5.82
CA VAL A 67 -15.68 -12.78 6.56
C VAL A 67 -16.73 -11.92 5.86
N SER A 68 -17.72 -11.44 6.62
CA SER A 68 -18.77 -10.53 6.14
C SER A 68 -18.23 -9.11 5.98
N GLU A 69 -18.44 -8.50 4.81
CA GLU A 69 -18.04 -7.11 4.49
C GLU A 69 -19.12 -6.12 4.93
N ASP A 70 -18.89 -5.41 6.04
CA ASP A 70 -19.71 -4.25 6.43
C ASP A 70 -18.99 -2.97 6.00
N THR A 71 -19.63 -2.15 5.17
CA THR A 71 -19.05 -0.88 4.69
C THR A 71 -19.19 0.24 5.73
N ILE A 72 -18.17 1.09 5.87
CA ILE A 72 -18.22 2.32 6.69
C ILE A 72 -18.40 3.52 5.76
N THR A 73 -19.42 4.35 6.01
CA THR A 73 -19.71 5.56 5.22
C THR A 73 -18.99 6.82 5.71
N ASN A 74 -18.55 6.86 6.97
CA ASN A 74 -17.95 8.04 7.60
C ASN A 74 -16.51 7.75 8.08
N SER A 75 -15.55 7.82 7.14
CA SER A 75 -14.14 7.66 7.47
C SER A 75 -13.29 8.82 6.98
N ASN A 76 -12.35 9.27 7.80
CA ASN A 76 -11.52 10.43 7.50
C ASN A 76 -10.53 10.18 6.36
N ILE A 77 -10.30 8.93 5.99
CA ILE A 77 -9.43 8.56 4.87
C ILE A 77 -10.14 8.62 3.51
N LEU A 78 -11.48 8.60 3.50
CA LEU A 78 -12.27 8.70 2.27
C LEU A 78 -12.04 10.04 1.58
N GLY A 79 -12.07 10.01 0.25
CA GLY A 79 -11.97 11.19 -0.60
C GLY A 79 -10.77 11.15 -1.55
N LYS A 80 -10.53 12.29 -2.18
CA LYS A 80 -9.45 12.48 -3.15
C LYS A 80 -8.24 13.10 -2.48
N TRP A 81 -7.09 12.58 -2.83
CA TRP A 81 -5.77 12.93 -2.36
C TRP A 81 -4.89 13.25 -3.57
N GLN A 82 -4.01 14.24 -3.46
CA GLN A 82 -3.09 14.62 -4.53
C GLN A 82 -1.66 14.71 -4.01
N SER A 83 -0.72 14.08 -4.70
CA SER A 83 0.69 14.14 -4.37
C SER A 83 1.33 15.44 -4.86
N VAL A 84 2.51 15.77 -4.33
CA VAL A 84 3.34 16.88 -4.82
C VAL A 84 3.80 16.71 -6.28
N THR A 85 3.79 15.48 -6.80
CA THR A 85 4.12 15.17 -8.21
C THR A 85 2.90 15.23 -9.13
N GLY A 86 1.69 15.44 -8.56
CA GLY A 86 0.43 15.52 -9.30
C GLY A 86 -0.34 14.20 -9.36
N ASP A 87 0.19 13.10 -8.83
CA ASP A 87 -0.50 11.82 -8.73
C ASP A 87 -1.77 11.99 -7.90
N THR A 88 -2.84 11.32 -8.29
CA THR A 88 -4.10 11.37 -7.56
C THR A 88 -4.48 10.00 -7.02
N LEU A 89 -4.94 9.98 -5.78
CA LEU A 89 -5.44 8.81 -5.07
C LEU A 89 -6.87 9.10 -4.65
N SER A 90 -7.83 8.26 -5.04
CA SER A 90 -9.24 8.38 -4.66
C SER A 90 -9.65 7.15 -3.86
N ILE A 91 -9.87 7.33 -2.56
CA ILE A 91 -10.36 6.26 -1.67
C ILE A 91 -11.88 6.40 -1.58
N THR A 92 -12.60 5.43 -2.14
CA THR A 92 -14.06 5.50 -2.31
C THR A 92 -14.82 4.55 -1.40
N ASN A 93 -14.17 3.50 -0.90
CA ASN A 93 -14.79 2.52 -0.02
C ASN A 93 -13.81 2.07 1.07
N VAL A 94 -14.33 1.93 2.29
CA VAL A 94 -13.63 1.33 3.42
C VAL A 94 -14.57 0.43 4.22
N THR A 95 -14.05 -0.64 4.80
CA THR A 95 -14.84 -1.64 5.55
C THR A 95 -14.55 -1.60 7.06
N LYS A 96 -15.43 -2.21 7.88
CA LYS A 96 -15.18 -2.41 9.32
C LYS A 96 -13.96 -3.29 9.60
N GLN A 97 -13.64 -4.17 8.66
CA GLN A 97 -12.45 -5.03 8.65
C GLN A 97 -11.18 -4.24 8.29
N LYS A 98 -11.34 -2.94 8.05
CA LYS A 98 -10.28 -1.99 7.75
C LYS A 98 -9.63 -2.18 6.39
N ASP A 99 -10.36 -2.79 5.46
CA ASP A 99 -9.97 -2.79 4.05
C ASP A 99 -10.32 -1.45 3.42
N LEU A 100 -9.60 -1.09 2.37
CA LEU A 100 -9.88 0.08 1.53
C LEU A 100 -9.84 -0.30 0.06
N LYS A 101 -10.69 0.36 -0.73
CA LYS A 101 -10.75 0.26 -2.20
C LYS A 101 -10.85 1.65 -2.81
N GLY A 102 -10.39 1.79 -4.05
CA GLY A 102 -10.33 3.08 -4.74
C GLY A 102 -9.60 3.03 -6.07
N SER A 103 -9.03 4.17 -6.48
CA SER A 103 -8.18 4.27 -7.65
C SER A 103 -6.96 5.16 -7.44
N HIS A 104 -5.87 4.86 -8.13
CA HIS A 104 -4.65 5.66 -8.22
C HIS A 104 -4.41 6.05 -9.68
N LYS A 105 -4.02 7.30 -9.93
CA LYS A 105 -3.81 7.84 -11.27
C LYS A 105 -2.58 8.74 -11.29
N SER A 106 -1.61 8.40 -12.12
CA SER A 106 -0.45 9.28 -12.36
C SER A 106 -0.85 10.52 -13.16
N PRO A 107 -0.06 11.61 -13.14
CA PRO A 107 -0.39 12.86 -13.85
C PRO A 107 -0.58 12.66 -15.35
N THR A 108 0.16 11.72 -15.93
CA THR A 108 0.20 11.44 -17.37
C THR A 108 -0.81 10.38 -17.80
N ALA A 109 -1.38 9.62 -16.87
CA ALA A 109 -2.37 8.61 -17.19
C ALA A 109 -3.71 9.25 -17.56
N THR A 110 -4.42 8.67 -18.52
CA THR A 110 -5.80 9.10 -18.84
C THR A 110 -6.79 8.56 -17.80
N ASN A 111 -6.60 7.30 -17.38
CA ASN A 111 -7.47 6.58 -16.47
C ASN A 111 -6.75 6.27 -15.14
N GLY A 112 -7.53 6.13 -14.06
CA GLY A 112 -7.02 5.61 -12.80
C GLY A 112 -7.06 4.09 -12.77
N SER A 113 -6.04 3.50 -12.17
CA SER A 113 -5.94 2.06 -11.95
C SER A 113 -6.48 1.71 -10.55
N PRO A 114 -7.13 0.56 -10.37
CA PRO A 114 -7.74 0.20 -9.09
C PRO A 114 -6.67 0.07 -8.00
N ILE A 115 -7.08 0.39 -6.78
CA ILE A 115 -6.29 0.12 -5.57
C ILE A 115 -7.05 -0.73 -4.56
N PHE A 116 -6.27 -1.49 -3.80
CA PHE A 116 -6.72 -2.29 -2.67
C PHE A 116 -5.73 -2.09 -1.52
N GLY A 117 -6.20 -2.14 -0.29
CA GLY A 117 -5.32 -1.91 0.84
C GLY A 117 -5.99 -2.09 2.18
N GLN A 118 -5.28 -1.66 3.22
CA GLN A 118 -5.79 -1.64 4.59
C GLN A 118 -5.44 -0.33 5.29
N TYR A 119 -6.16 -0.04 6.36
CA TYR A 119 -5.86 1.04 7.30
C TYR A 119 -6.03 0.54 8.74
N ASP A 120 -5.56 1.27 9.75
CA ASP A 120 -5.65 0.83 11.15
C ASP A 120 -6.86 1.41 11.92
N GLY A 121 -7.54 2.40 11.35
CA GLY A 121 -8.75 3.03 11.87
C GLY A 121 -8.76 4.56 11.80
N ASN A 122 -9.75 5.20 12.41
CA ASN A 122 -9.86 6.67 12.52
C ASN A 122 -9.37 7.14 13.89
N ARG A 123 -8.06 7.03 14.13
CA ARG A 123 -7.43 7.54 15.35
C ARG A 123 -6.75 8.88 15.05
N VAL A 124 -6.13 9.50 16.05
CA VAL A 124 -5.31 10.73 15.88
C VAL A 124 -4.19 10.52 14.85
N PHE A 125 -3.78 9.27 14.66
CA PHE A 125 -2.88 8.82 13.61
C PHE A 125 -3.55 7.65 12.90
N THR A 126 -3.52 7.65 11.57
CA THR A 126 -4.03 6.52 10.77
C THR A 126 -2.91 5.97 9.92
N ALA A 127 -2.50 4.74 10.17
CA ALA A 127 -1.65 3.99 9.25
C ALA A 127 -2.50 3.57 8.04
N VAL A 128 -1.92 3.65 6.85
CA VAL A 128 -2.55 3.22 5.60
C VAL A 128 -1.53 2.48 4.74
N ALA A 129 -1.94 1.39 4.13
CA ALA A 129 -1.17 0.75 3.06
C ALA A 129 -2.09 0.37 1.92
N PHE A 130 -1.66 0.60 0.69
CA PHE A 130 -2.44 0.26 -0.49
C PHE A 130 -1.53 -0.11 -1.63
N VAL A 131 -2.07 -0.87 -2.58
CA VAL A 131 -1.36 -1.33 -3.76
C VAL A 131 -2.16 -1.01 -5.01
N ASN A 132 -1.41 -0.79 -6.09
CA ASN A 132 -1.90 -0.62 -7.43
C ASN A 132 -1.20 -1.63 -8.34
N PHE A 133 -1.97 -2.19 -9.26
CA PHE A 133 -1.46 -2.97 -10.38
C PHE A 133 -1.60 -2.18 -11.69
N ASP A 134 -0.56 -2.21 -12.51
CA ASP A 134 -0.48 -1.54 -13.80
C ASP A 134 0.32 -2.40 -14.77
N GLY A 135 -0.37 -3.32 -15.46
CA GLY A 135 0.22 -4.21 -16.45
C GLY A 135 1.27 -5.16 -15.87
N ASP A 136 2.54 -4.92 -16.15
CA ASP A 136 3.65 -5.73 -15.67
C ASP A 136 4.28 -5.19 -14.37
N ARG A 137 3.60 -4.29 -13.68
CA ARG A 137 4.11 -3.60 -12.51
C ARG A 137 3.12 -3.61 -11.36
N ILE A 138 3.63 -3.81 -10.16
CA ILE A 138 2.89 -3.60 -8.92
C ILE A 138 3.60 -2.52 -8.11
N THR A 139 2.85 -1.50 -7.69
CA THR A 139 3.34 -0.47 -6.80
C THR A 139 2.52 -0.52 -5.52
N GLY A 140 3.19 -0.42 -4.38
CA GLY A 140 2.49 -0.29 -3.12
C GLY A 140 3.08 0.79 -2.25
N TRP A 141 2.20 1.40 -1.48
CA TRP A 141 2.46 2.51 -0.60
C TRP A 141 2.18 2.08 0.82
N SER A 142 3.03 2.49 1.74
CA SER A 142 2.78 2.45 3.18
C SER A 142 2.99 3.83 3.76
N GLY A 143 2.04 4.30 4.56
CA GLY A 143 1.98 5.68 4.97
C GLY A 143 1.14 5.92 6.21
N HIS A 144 1.16 7.17 6.63
CA HIS A 144 0.49 7.64 7.84
C HIS A 144 -0.19 8.97 7.57
N ILE A 145 -1.41 9.14 8.07
CA ILE A 145 -2.11 10.42 8.12
C ILE A 145 -1.93 10.99 9.52
N TYR A 146 -1.30 12.17 9.59
CA TYR A 146 -1.13 12.91 10.84
C TYR A 146 -2.35 13.77 11.12
N ASN A 147 -2.98 13.56 12.30
CA ASN A 147 -4.12 14.33 12.79
C ASN A 147 -5.24 14.50 11.74
N PRO A 148 -6.08 13.48 11.52
CA PRO A 148 -7.16 13.58 10.55
C PRO A 148 -8.25 14.61 10.91
N LEU A 149 -8.14 15.34 12.03
CA LEU A 149 -9.12 16.36 12.41
C LEU A 149 -8.72 17.78 11.92
N VAL A 150 -7.52 17.98 11.38
CA VAL A 150 -7.13 19.27 10.79
C VAL A 150 -7.62 19.43 9.35
N LYS A 151 -8.01 20.65 8.96
CA LYS A 151 -8.58 20.98 7.64
C LYS A 151 -7.66 20.63 6.45
N LYS A 152 -6.35 20.55 6.66
CA LYS A 152 -5.36 20.20 5.63
C LYS A 152 -4.63 18.92 6.03
N GLN A 153 -5.27 17.78 5.77
CA GLN A 153 -4.69 16.47 6.04
C GLN A 153 -3.55 16.18 5.07
N VAL A 154 -2.45 15.63 5.59
CA VAL A 154 -1.32 15.15 4.81
C VAL A 154 -1.11 13.67 5.12
N MET A 155 -1.04 12.87 4.06
CA MET A 155 -0.65 11.46 4.10
C MET A 155 0.81 11.36 3.63
N GLU A 156 1.70 11.05 4.56
CA GLU A 156 3.11 10.80 4.23
C GLU A 156 3.26 9.32 3.88
N THR A 157 3.77 9.01 2.69
CA THR A 157 3.91 7.65 2.18
C THR A 157 5.34 7.35 1.78
N SER A 158 5.75 6.11 1.98
CA SER A 158 6.86 5.47 1.26
C SER A 158 6.26 4.47 0.30
N TRP A 159 6.86 4.31 -0.87
CA TRP A 159 6.38 3.36 -1.87
C TRP A 159 7.50 2.48 -2.38
N LEU A 160 7.11 1.29 -2.81
CA LEU A 160 7.91 0.35 -3.56
C LEU A 160 7.18 0.02 -4.85
N SER A 161 7.90 0.09 -5.96
CA SER A 161 7.40 -0.28 -7.27
C SER A 161 8.23 -1.42 -7.82
N TYR A 162 7.54 -2.46 -8.28
CA TYR A 162 8.13 -3.70 -8.68
C TYR A 162 7.68 -4.05 -10.09
N LYS A 163 8.62 -4.10 -11.03
CA LYS A 163 8.34 -4.59 -12.38
C LYS A 163 8.59 -6.09 -12.44
N PHE A 164 7.59 -6.86 -12.85
CA PHE A 164 7.70 -8.31 -12.94
C PHE A 164 8.81 -8.73 -13.89
N SER A 165 9.48 -9.80 -13.52
CA SER A 165 10.58 -10.38 -14.28
C SER A 165 10.57 -11.89 -14.16
N ASN A 166 10.95 -12.56 -15.24
CA ASN A 166 11.19 -14.00 -15.27
C ASN A 166 12.68 -14.36 -15.00
N LEU A 167 13.50 -13.40 -14.56
CA LEU A 167 14.91 -13.63 -14.28
C LEU A 167 15.10 -14.38 -12.95
N CYS A 168 15.35 -15.68 -13.02
CA CYS A 168 15.62 -16.53 -11.86
C CYS A 168 16.87 -16.13 -11.06
N ASN A 169 17.88 -15.58 -11.73
CA ASN A 169 19.16 -15.19 -11.12
C ASN A 169 19.12 -13.81 -10.45
N ASN A 170 18.16 -12.96 -10.83
CA ASN A 170 17.99 -11.64 -10.23
C ASN A 170 16.51 -11.24 -10.24
N PRO A 171 15.67 -11.93 -9.44
CA PRO A 171 14.23 -11.73 -9.49
C PRO A 171 13.85 -10.29 -9.11
N ARG A 172 14.61 -9.65 -8.21
CA ARG A 172 14.36 -8.32 -7.65
C ARG A 172 15.08 -7.16 -8.38
N ALA A 173 15.63 -7.40 -9.57
CA ALA A 173 16.40 -6.41 -10.32
C ALA A 173 15.67 -5.07 -10.55
N ASN A 174 14.34 -5.10 -10.59
CA ASN A 174 13.50 -3.97 -10.97
C ASN A 174 12.62 -3.47 -9.82
N VAL A 175 13.20 -3.39 -8.62
CA VAL A 175 12.59 -2.74 -7.47
C VAL A 175 13.02 -1.28 -7.44
N ASN A 176 12.04 -0.38 -7.41
CA ASN A 176 12.27 1.04 -7.16
C ASN A 176 11.59 1.44 -5.86
N PHE A 177 12.15 2.42 -5.15
CA PHE A 177 11.55 2.96 -3.95
C PHE A 177 11.53 4.48 -3.98
N GLY A 178 10.59 5.06 -3.24
CA GLY A 178 10.52 6.51 -3.08
C GLY A 178 9.55 6.91 -1.99
N MET A 179 9.29 8.21 -1.91
CA MET A 179 8.38 8.80 -0.94
C MET A 179 7.50 9.84 -1.60
N TYR A 180 6.23 9.88 -1.21
CA TYR A 180 5.28 10.93 -1.62
C TYR A 180 4.51 11.46 -0.42
N ASN A 181 4.20 12.74 -0.48
CA ASN A 181 3.24 13.38 0.42
C ASN A 181 1.98 13.67 -0.37
N TYR A 182 0.85 13.10 0.06
CA TYR A 182 -0.45 13.42 -0.49
C TYR A 182 -1.18 14.41 0.40
N THR A 183 -1.79 15.42 -0.19
CA THR A 183 -2.68 16.35 0.50
C THR A 183 -4.12 16.00 0.15
N LYS A 184 -5.01 16.00 1.14
CA LYS A 184 -6.43 15.78 0.90
C LYS A 184 -7.03 16.97 0.16
N CYS A 185 -7.72 16.71 -0.95
CA CYS A 185 -8.44 17.73 -1.69
C CYS A 185 -9.71 18.12 -0.93
N ILE A 186 -10.04 19.41 -0.97
CA ILE A 186 -11.29 19.95 -0.42
C ILE A 186 -12.26 20.09 -1.61
N ALA A 187 -13.57 19.96 -1.38
CA ALA A 187 -14.57 20.09 -2.43
C ALA A 187 -14.33 21.37 -3.26
N GLY A 188 -14.04 21.20 -4.55
CA GLY A 188 -13.76 22.29 -5.49
C GLY A 188 -12.28 22.64 -5.72
N ALA A 189 -11.32 22.01 -5.02
CA ALA A 189 -9.90 22.25 -5.25
C ALA A 189 -9.02 21.02 -4.96
N CYS A 190 -8.50 20.44 -6.04
CA CYS A 190 -7.10 20.04 -6.20
C CYS A 190 -6.59 20.88 -7.39
#